data_AF-A0A2M7AY34-F1
#
_entry.id   AF-A0A2M7AY34-F1
#
_cell.length_a   1.000
_cell.length_b   1.000
_cell.length_c   1.000
_cell.angle_alpha   90.00
_cell.angle_beta   90.00
_cell.angle_gamma   90.00
#
_symmetry.space_group_name_H-M   'P 1'
#
loop_
_entity.id
_entity.type
_entity.pdbx_description
1 polymer ?
#
loop_
_entity_poly.entity_id
_entity_poly.type
_entity_poly.pdbx_seq_one_letter_code
_entity_poly.pdbx_strand_id
1 'polypeptide(L)' 'MKKIITQGLRISVIKNKNEEYISLTDMAKFKDREATGIVIANWLSTKYTIQFMG' A
#
# COMPACT_ATOMS: atom_id res chain seq x y z
N MET A 1 -5.94 -8.36 14.89
CA MET A 1 -5.69 -7.76 13.55
C MET A 1 -6.73 -6.66 13.34
N LYS A 2 -6.33 -5.37 13.34
CA LYS A 2 -7.27 -4.27 13.08
C LYS A 2 -7.44 -4.11 11.57
N LYS A 3 -8.67 -3.94 11.10
CA LYS A 3 -8.99 -3.69 9.69
C LYS A 3 -9.51 -2.26 9.58
N ILE A 4 -8.88 -1.46 8.73
CA ILE A 4 -9.35 -0.12 8.39
C ILE A 4 -10.25 -0.26 7.14
N ILE A 5 -11.41 0.38 7.16
CA ILE A 5 -12.37 0.36 6.05
C ILE A 5 -12.25 1.70 5.32
N THR A 6 -11.55 1.72 4.19
CA THR A 6 -11.46 2.88 3.30
C THR A 6 -12.27 2.59 2.03
N GLN A 7 -13.33 3.36 1.73
CA GLN A 7 -14.16 3.22 0.52
C GLN A 7 -14.62 1.77 0.17
N GLY A 8 -14.81 0.90 1.18
CA GLY A 8 -15.19 -0.50 0.98
C GLY A 8 -14.03 -1.48 0.72
N LEU A 9 -12.78 -0.99 0.67
CA LEU A 9 -11.59 -1.82 0.56
C LEU A 9 -11.05 -2.21 1.93
N ARG A 10 -10.93 -3.52 2.18
CA ARG A 10 -10.32 -4.07 3.39
C ARG A 10 -8.81 -4.15 3.17
N ILE A 11 -8.08 -3.16 3.68
CA ILE A 11 -6.62 -3.13 3.63
C ILE A 11 -6.06 -3.88 4.84
N SER A 12 -5.11 -4.79 4.62
CA SER A 12 -4.39 -5.48 5.68
C SER A 12 -3.38 -4.54 6.32
N VAL A 13 -3.53 -4.31 7.63
CA VAL A 13 -2.63 -3.47 8.42
C VAL A 13 -1.77 -4.34 9.31
N ILE A 14 -0.45 -4.18 9.20
CA ILE A 14 0.55 -4.81 10.06
C ILE A 14 0.86 -3.84 11.18
N LYS A 15 0.65 -4.25 12.43
CA LYS A 15 0.99 -3.45 13.60
C LYS A 15 2.33 -3.92 14.16
N ASN A 16 3.30 -3.02 14.27
CA ASN A 16 4.55 -3.27 14.98
C ASN A 16 4.72 -2.20 16.06
N LYS A 17 4.73 -2.62 17.34
CA LYS A 17 4.70 -1.72 18.50
C LYS A 17 3.55 -0.70 18.41
N ASN A 18 3.88 0.60 18.29
CA ASN A 18 2.94 1.71 18.19
C ASN A 18 2.75 2.21 16.75
N GLU A 19 3.36 1.55 15.78
CA GLU A 19 3.30 1.94 14.37
C GLU A 19 2.42 0.97 13.59
N GLU A 20 1.64 1.53 12.67
CA GLU A 20 0.73 0.80 11.79
C GLU A 20 1.24 0.95 10.35
N TYR A 21 1.42 -0.19 9.68
CA TYR A 21 1.95 -0.26 8.32
C TYR A 21 0.93 -0.91 7.40
N ILE A 22 0.88 -0.44 6.16
CA ILE A 22 0.12 -1.07 5.09
C ILE A 22 1.10 -1.78 4.15
N SER A 23 0.71 -2.97 3.68
CA SER A 23 1.50 -3.73 2.71
C SER A 23 1.51 -3.06 1.33
N LEU A 24 2.67 -2.56 0.90
CA LEU A 24 2.88 -1.95 -0.41
C LEU A 24 2.56 -2.92 -1.56
N THR A 25 2.93 -4.20 -1.40
CA THR A 25 2.65 -5.24 -2.40
C THR A 25 1.17 -5.58 -2.49
N ASP A 26 0.42 -5.52 -1.40
CA ASP A 26 -1.04 -5.72 -1.44
C ASP A 26 -1.72 -4.54 -2.14
N MET A 27 -1.28 -3.31 -1.88
CA MET A 27 -1.77 -2.11 -2.58
C MET A 27 -1.47 -2.18 -4.08
N ALA A 28 -0.27 -2.62 -4.46
CA ALA A 28 0.12 -2.74 -5.86
C ALA A 28 -0.67 -3.84 -6.59
N LYS A 29 -0.86 -5.01 -5.96
CA LYS A 29 -1.68 -6.11 -6.50
C LYS A 29 -3.15 -5.71 -6.67
N PHE A 30 -3.66 -4.89 -5.76
CA PHE A 30 -5.02 -4.37 -5.89
C PHE A 30 -5.16 -3.45 -7.10
N LYS A 31 -4.15 -2.62 -7.37
CA LYS A 31 -4.13 -1.74 -8.54
C LYS A 31 -3.97 -2.52 -9.86
N ASP A 32 -2.97 -3.39 -9.92
CA ASP A 32 -2.72 -4.27 -11.06
C ASP A 32 -1.92 -5.51 -10.61
N ARG A 33 -2.56 -6.68 -10.71
CA ARG A 33 -1.98 -7.95 -10.27
C ARG A 33 -0.92 -8.49 -11.24
N GLU A 34 -1.07 -8.24 -12.53
CA GLU A 34 -0.13 -8.71 -13.55
C GLU A 34 1.10 -7.78 -13.61
N ALA A 35 0.87 -6.46 -13.45
CA ALA A 35 1.91 -5.45 -13.51
C ALA A 35 2.39 -4.96 -12.12
N THR A 36 2.24 -5.76 -11.05
CA THR A 36 2.56 -5.36 -9.67
C THR A 36 3.96 -4.76 -9.52
N GLY A 37 4.98 -5.35 -10.16
CA GLY A 37 6.36 -4.84 -10.10
C GLY A 37 6.52 -3.46 -10.74
N ILE A 38 5.83 -3.22 -11.87
CA ILE A 38 5.85 -1.93 -12.58
C ILE A 38 5.16 -0.85 -11.74
N VAL A 39 4.02 -1.18 -11.12
CA VAL A 39 3.31 -0.27 -10.22
C VAL A 39 4.21 0.18 -9.07
N ILE A 40 4.91 -0.75 -8.42
CA ILE A 40 5.84 -0.45 -7.32
C ILE A 40 7.01 0.40 -7.83
N ALA A 41 7.60 0.04 -8.97
CA ALA A 41 8.71 0.80 -9.56
C ALA A 41 8.32 2.26 -9.84
N ASN A 42 7.12 2.50 -10.39
CA ASN A 42 6.60 3.84 -10.65
C ASN A 42 6.33 4.64 -9.36
N TRP A 43 5.90 3.98 -8.28
CA TRP A 43 5.72 4.65 -6.99
C TRP A 43 7.05 5.01 -6.34
N LEU A 44 8.08 4.20 -6.52
CA LEU A 44 9.42 4.45 -5.98
C LEU A 44 10.27 5.38 -6.85
N SER A 45 9.93 5.54 -8.13
CA SER A 45 10.74 6.35 -9.07
C SER A 45 10.70 7.85 -8.77
N THR A 46 9.68 8.33 -8.04
CA THR A 46 9.65 9.73 -7.58
C THR A 46 9.36 9.81 -6.09
N LYS A 47 10.17 10.59 -5.36
CA LYS A 47 9.97 10.85 -3.92
C LYS A 47 8.57 11.39 -3.58
N TYR A 48 7.93 12.04 -4.55
CA TYR A 48 6.62 12.66 -4.40
C TYR A 48 5.49 11.65 -4.31
N THR A 49 5.58 10.52 -5.02
CA THR A 49 4.54 9.50 -4.99
C THR A 49 4.44 8.83 -3.61
N ILE A 50 5.59 8.53 -2.98
CA ILE A 50 5.63 8.01 -1.60
C ILE A 50 5.06 9.04 -0.61
N GLN A 51 5.39 10.33 -0.77
CA GLN A 51 4.84 11.39 0.09
C GLN A 51 3.34 11.60 -0.06
N PHE A 52 2.78 11.42 -1.26
CA PHE A 52 1.34 11.56 -1.49
C PHE A 52 0.53 10.35 -0.98
N MET A 53 1.19 9.20 -0.79
CA MET A 53 0.58 7.99 -0.22
C MET A 53 0.56 7.99 1.32
N GLY A 54 1.25 8.95 1.96
CA GLY A 54 1.33 9.13 3.42
C GLY A 54 0.40 10.21 3.94
#